data_AF-A0A953XJY1-F1
#
_entry.id   AF-A0A953XJY1-F1
#
_cell.length_a   1.000
_cell.length_b   1.000
_cell.length_c   1.000
_cell.angle_alpha   90.00
_cell.angle_beta   90.00
_cell.angle_gamma   90.00
#
_symmetry.space_group_name_H-M   'P 1'
#
loop_
_entity.id
_entity.type
_entity.pdbx_description
1 polymer ?
#
loop_
_entity_poly.entity_id
_entity_poly.type
_entity_poly.pdbx_seq_one_letter_code
_entity_poly.pdbx_strand_id
1 'polypeptide(L)'
;MRKFITLTLMAAMLLACYCPVDAKDKDEKEQDNFALYRIAGRKWMVKRIAAPGQEGGDVMDSYFEYEVLNVWDDHAEMSETTLDQGKKEVEGSKFVQQVKFDLEDIRFKDPIGFKKSKIEKVKTKAGTFECVLWVSDQRDDGNAQLWRSVDFPGLVVKQSDRFGTREIVEFTWIDGDPGYKAKAKKKKKHNKSDEEEGGEIDPKRLYGDKGALWIHQTVIEKGERHFKSFDTTQYEVKDVSDEQCEVEVTKLTQLLQKDRDFEPETRVIKFDDSFKDNLEPKERSREERTEKRLTDVGMFECTVYAFKDDEGREGHAWYAKEWPGLMVRRVIKGELYEEVTNLVKFEE
;
A
#
# COMPACT_ATOMS: atom_id res chain seq x y z
N MET A 1 15.14 78.59 36.40
CA MET A 1 15.13 77.98 37.75
C MET A 1 15.28 76.47 37.57
N ARG A 2 16.48 75.88 37.62
CA ARG A 2 17.27 75.45 38.79
C ARG A 2 16.58 74.41 39.68
N LYS A 3 17.07 73.16 39.53
CA LYS A 3 17.33 72.08 40.53
C LYS A 3 16.09 71.34 41.07
N PHE A 4 16.05 69.99 41.10
CA PHE A 4 17.01 69.13 41.78
C PHE A 4 17.26 67.76 41.12
N ILE A 5 18.49 67.28 41.34
CA ILE A 5 19.08 65.99 40.99
C ILE A 5 19.21 65.18 42.29
N THR A 6 18.93 63.88 42.23
CA THR A 6 19.51 62.77 43.02
C THR A 6 19.04 61.48 42.34
N LEU A 7 19.80 60.66 41.62
CA LEU A 7 21.13 60.03 41.76
C LEU A 7 21.27 59.05 42.94
N THR A 8 20.99 57.76 42.70
CA THR A 8 21.62 56.59 43.34
C THR A 8 21.35 55.37 42.44
N LEU A 9 22.24 54.96 41.53
CA LEU A 9 23.33 53.98 41.71
C LEU A 9 22.90 52.68 42.42
N MET A 10 22.71 51.60 41.66
CA MET A 10 23.45 50.35 41.88
C MET A 10 23.41 49.51 40.59
N ALA A 11 24.60 49.37 40.02
CA ALA A 11 24.93 48.35 39.04
C ALA A 11 25.53 47.13 39.75
N ALA A 12 25.42 45.98 39.07
CA ALA A 12 26.26 44.78 39.14
C ALA A 12 25.75 43.56 39.94
N MET A 13 25.98 42.41 39.28
CA MET A 13 25.82 41.01 39.69
C MET A 13 24.38 40.44 39.54
N LEU A 14 24.08 39.46 38.68
CA LEU A 14 24.87 38.32 38.22
C LEU A 14 24.53 37.93 36.78
N LEU A 15 25.58 37.58 36.03
CA LEU A 15 25.51 36.66 34.91
C LEU A 15 24.82 35.36 35.35
N ALA A 16 23.67 35.04 34.77
CA ALA A 16 23.12 33.70 34.74
C ALA A 16 22.94 33.32 33.25
N CYS A 17 23.96 32.65 32.75
CA CYS A 17 23.95 31.68 31.65
C CYS A 17 22.86 31.88 30.59
N TYR A 18 23.19 32.67 29.56
CA TYR A 18 22.71 32.39 28.21
C TYR A 18 23.30 31.03 27.79
N CYS A 19 22.59 29.95 28.10
CA CYS A 19 22.71 28.75 27.31
C CYS A 19 21.77 28.96 26.11
N PRO A 20 22.26 29.13 24.87
CA PRO A 20 21.45 28.71 23.75
C PRO A 20 21.26 27.22 23.97
N VAL A 21 20.08 26.84 24.46
CA VAL A 21 19.60 25.49 24.20
C VAL A 21 19.41 25.50 22.70
N ASP A 22 20.43 25.02 21.98
CA ASP A 22 20.27 24.44 20.66
C ASP A 22 19.17 23.39 20.85
N ALA A 23 17.93 23.84 20.66
CA ALA A 23 16.85 22.97 20.29
C ALA A 23 17.38 22.33 19.02
N LYS A 24 17.94 21.13 19.15
CA LYS A 24 18.15 20.22 18.04
C LYS A 24 16.86 20.30 17.25
N ASP A 25 16.92 20.96 16.10
CA ASP A 25 15.90 20.87 15.09
C ASP A 25 15.62 19.38 14.98
N LYS A 26 14.43 18.99 15.44
CA LYS A 26 13.92 17.67 15.13
C LYS A 26 14.03 17.60 13.63
N ASP A 27 14.76 16.62 13.13
CA ASP A 27 14.76 16.28 11.71
C ASP A 27 13.31 16.38 11.22
N GLU A 28 12.99 17.45 10.49
CA GLU A 28 11.71 17.56 9.80
C GLU A 28 11.78 16.43 8.79
N LYS A 29 11.24 15.27 9.15
CA LYS A 29 11.06 14.16 8.22
C LYS A 29 10.34 14.75 7.03
N GLU A 30 11.05 14.83 5.90
CA GLU A 30 10.50 15.31 4.65
C GLU A 30 9.19 14.54 4.40
N GLN A 31 8.08 15.26 4.42
CA GLN A 31 6.75 14.66 4.35
C GLN A 31 6.53 14.15 2.93
N ASP A 32 6.43 12.83 2.76
CA ASP A 32 6.09 12.26 1.46
C ASP A 32 4.65 12.62 1.10
N ASN A 33 4.50 13.62 0.23
CA ASN A 33 3.21 14.12 -0.23
C ASN A 33 2.40 13.09 -1.02
N PHE A 34 2.99 11.96 -1.38
CA PHE A 34 2.36 10.90 -2.16
C PHE A 34 2.17 9.62 -1.36
N ALA A 35 2.42 9.63 -0.04
CA ALA A 35 2.41 8.45 0.83
C ALA A 35 1.15 7.56 0.70
N LEU A 36 -0.02 8.16 0.44
CA LEU A 36 -1.27 7.44 0.19
C LEU A 36 -1.20 6.50 -1.02
N TYR A 37 -0.42 6.87 -2.03
CA TYR A 37 -0.39 6.24 -3.35
C TYR A 37 0.88 5.42 -3.61
N ARG A 38 1.86 5.43 -2.70
CA ARG A 38 3.15 4.75 -2.86
C ARG A 38 3.12 3.23 -2.69
N ILE A 39 1.99 2.67 -2.25
CA ILE A 39 1.88 1.24 -1.93
C ILE A 39 0.74 0.62 -2.71
N ALA A 40 1.08 -0.25 -3.66
CA ALA A 40 0.11 -1.06 -4.37
C ALA A 40 -0.61 -2.01 -3.40
N GLY A 41 -1.91 -2.20 -3.59
CA GLY A 41 -2.79 -2.94 -2.68
C GLY A 41 -3.30 -2.13 -1.47
N ARG A 42 -2.85 -0.88 -1.27
CA ARG A 42 -3.45 -0.02 -0.23
C ARG A 42 -4.89 0.33 -0.62
N LYS A 43 -5.82 0.14 0.32
CA LYS A 43 -7.26 0.38 0.12
C LYS A 43 -7.83 1.36 1.13
N TRP A 44 -8.86 2.08 0.73
CA TRP A 44 -9.71 2.83 1.65
C TRP A 44 -11.14 2.91 1.14
N MET A 45 -12.08 3.06 2.07
CA MET A 45 -13.51 3.14 1.76
C MET A 45 -14.12 4.39 2.35
N VAL A 46 -14.84 5.13 1.51
CA VAL A 46 -15.60 6.33 1.89
C VAL A 46 -17.08 5.98 1.89
N LYS A 47 -17.78 6.33 2.96
CA LYS A 47 -19.23 6.27 3.02
C LYS A 47 -19.80 7.66 2.76
N ARG A 48 -20.76 7.77 1.84
CA ARG A 48 -21.60 8.96 1.66
C ARG A 48 -22.92 8.77 2.40
N ILE A 49 -23.30 9.79 3.16
CA ILE A 49 -24.57 9.91 3.87
C ILE A 49 -25.27 11.14 3.30
N ALA A 50 -26.40 10.94 2.63
CA ALA A 50 -27.15 12.02 1.99
C ALA A 50 -27.83 12.93 3.03
N ALA A 51 -27.93 14.24 2.72
CA ALA A 51 -28.72 15.15 3.52
C ALA A 51 -30.23 14.86 3.35
N PRO A 52 -31.04 14.86 4.43
CA PRO A 52 -32.48 14.66 4.34
C PRO A 52 -33.17 15.74 3.49
N GLY A 53 -34.08 15.34 2.61
CA GLY A 53 -34.99 16.28 1.92
C GLY A 53 -34.42 17.03 0.71
N GLN A 54 -33.26 16.64 0.18
CA GLN A 54 -32.74 17.16 -1.08
C GLN A 54 -33.45 16.49 -2.27
N GLU A 55 -34.25 17.25 -3.02
CA GLU A 55 -34.84 16.80 -4.29
C GLU A 55 -33.73 16.56 -5.33
N GLY A 56 -33.71 15.36 -5.93
CA GLY A 56 -32.79 15.00 -7.02
C GLY A 56 -31.42 14.45 -6.60
N GLY A 57 -31.15 14.29 -5.29
CA GLY A 57 -29.96 13.59 -4.79
C GLY A 57 -30.21 12.09 -4.56
N ASP A 58 -29.13 11.29 -4.57
CA ASP A 58 -29.21 9.89 -4.12
C ASP A 58 -29.82 9.83 -2.72
N VAL A 59 -30.97 9.18 -2.60
CA VAL A 59 -31.73 9.08 -1.33
C VAL A 59 -31.09 8.05 -0.38
N MET A 60 -30.06 7.34 -0.85
CA MET A 60 -29.48 6.18 -0.17
C MET A 60 -27.99 6.39 0.13
N ASP A 61 -27.56 5.83 1.25
CA ASP A 61 -26.13 5.70 1.56
C ASP A 61 -25.41 4.94 0.43
N SER A 62 -24.28 5.48 -0.02
CA SER A 62 -23.39 4.83 -1.01
C SER A 62 -21.98 4.70 -0.46
N TYR A 63 -21.26 3.70 -0.94
CA TYR A 63 -19.87 3.46 -0.57
C TYR A 63 -18.98 3.57 -1.81
N PHE A 64 -17.78 4.11 -1.62
CA PHE A 64 -16.77 4.23 -2.64
C PHE A 64 -15.52 3.54 -2.12
N GLU A 65 -15.11 2.47 -2.79
CA GLU A 65 -13.86 1.78 -2.51
C GLU A 65 -12.78 2.30 -3.45
N TYR A 66 -11.62 2.56 -2.87
CA TYR A 66 -10.43 3.00 -3.58
C TYR A 66 -9.31 2.01 -3.31
N GLU A 67 -8.55 1.65 -4.34
CA GLU A 67 -7.39 0.76 -4.25
C GLU A 67 -6.29 1.24 -5.18
N VAL A 68 -5.07 1.36 -4.65
CA VAL A 68 -3.87 1.55 -5.47
C VAL A 68 -3.55 0.21 -6.13
N LEU A 69 -3.62 0.14 -7.46
CA LEU A 69 -3.42 -1.10 -8.20
C LEU A 69 -1.93 -1.37 -8.45
N ASN A 70 -1.23 -0.35 -8.94
CA ASN A 70 0.15 -0.38 -9.40
C ASN A 70 0.83 0.97 -9.11
N VAL A 71 2.15 0.96 -8.92
CA VAL A 71 2.92 2.16 -8.60
C VAL A 71 4.15 2.24 -9.51
N TRP A 72 4.40 3.43 -10.05
CA TRP A 72 5.58 3.82 -10.82
C TRP A 72 6.30 4.95 -10.09
N ASP A 73 7.46 5.36 -10.61
CA ASP A 73 8.27 6.41 -9.99
C ASP A 73 7.56 7.78 -10.00
N ASP A 74 6.77 8.06 -11.04
CA ASP A 74 6.13 9.34 -11.31
C ASP A 74 4.59 9.33 -11.19
N HIS A 75 3.98 8.16 -10.96
CA HIS A 75 2.53 8.05 -10.78
C HIS A 75 2.09 6.73 -10.13
N ALA A 76 0.81 6.66 -9.78
CA ALA A 76 0.13 5.42 -9.42
C ALA A 76 -1.14 5.22 -10.25
N GLU A 77 -1.51 3.96 -10.49
CA GLU A 77 -2.84 3.60 -10.96
C GLU A 77 -3.72 3.29 -9.75
N MET A 78 -4.88 3.91 -9.69
CA MET A 78 -5.83 3.73 -8.60
C MET A 78 -7.21 3.40 -9.17
N SER A 79 -7.85 2.33 -8.71
CA SER A 79 -9.26 2.09 -9.00
C SER A 79 -10.15 2.81 -8.02
N GLU A 80 -11.29 3.28 -8.53
CA GLU A 80 -12.45 3.69 -7.76
C GLU A 80 -13.63 2.81 -8.16
N THR A 81 -14.30 2.23 -7.16
CA THR A 81 -15.43 1.31 -7.35
C THR A 81 -16.60 1.80 -6.50
N THR A 82 -17.78 1.94 -7.12
CA THR A 82 -19.00 2.28 -6.36
C THR A 82 -19.64 1.00 -5.84
N LEU A 83 -19.95 0.98 -4.54
CA LEU A 83 -20.62 -0.15 -3.89
C LEU A 83 -22.01 0.23 -3.41
N ASP A 84 -22.91 -0.75 -3.44
CA ASP A 84 -24.26 -0.65 -2.90
C ASP A 84 -24.28 -0.65 -1.36
N GLN A 85 -25.47 -0.60 -0.75
CA GLN A 85 -25.63 -0.65 0.71
C GLN A 85 -25.11 -1.95 1.35
N GLY A 86 -25.07 -3.04 0.59
CA GLY A 86 -24.50 -4.32 0.98
C GLY A 86 -22.99 -4.43 0.74
N LYS A 87 -22.33 -3.32 0.34
CA LYS A 87 -20.92 -3.27 -0.07
C LYS A 87 -20.60 -4.21 -1.23
N LYS A 88 -21.57 -4.43 -2.13
CA LYS A 88 -21.33 -5.15 -3.38
C LYS A 88 -21.06 -4.15 -4.49
N GLU A 89 -20.12 -4.50 -5.34
CA GLU A 89 -19.80 -3.72 -6.54
C GLU A 89 -21.06 -3.53 -7.39
N VAL A 90 -21.32 -2.28 -7.77
CA VAL A 90 -22.32 -1.94 -8.76
C VAL A 90 -21.71 -2.24 -10.14
N GLU A 91 -22.42 -3.00 -10.96
CA GLU A 91 -21.95 -3.41 -12.29
C GLU A 91 -21.52 -2.21 -13.13
N GLY A 92 -20.32 -2.28 -13.72
CA GLY A 92 -19.74 -1.23 -14.56
C GLY A 92 -19.30 0.03 -13.81
N SER A 93 -19.33 0.04 -12.48
CA SER A 93 -18.95 1.22 -11.68
C SER A 93 -17.46 1.35 -11.40
N LYS A 94 -16.68 0.29 -11.64
CA LYS A 94 -15.23 0.30 -11.46
C LYS A 94 -14.56 1.02 -12.61
N PHE A 95 -13.77 2.04 -12.28
CA PHE A 95 -12.88 2.69 -13.24
C PHE A 95 -11.49 2.86 -12.65
N VAL A 96 -10.49 2.94 -13.52
CA VAL A 96 -9.09 3.13 -13.15
C VAL A 96 -8.65 4.52 -13.58
N GLN A 97 -7.99 5.24 -12.67
CA GLN A 97 -7.42 6.54 -12.94
C GLN A 97 -5.93 6.57 -12.59
N GLN A 98 -5.19 7.40 -13.33
CA GLN A 98 -3.79 7.68 -13.06
C GLN A 98 -3.68 8.87 -12.10
N VAL A 99 -2.94 8.72 -11.01
CA VAL A 99 -2.59 9.77 -10.05
C VAL A 99 -1.13 10.11 -10.24
N LYS A 100 -0.83 11.26 -10.83
CA LYS A 100 0.55 11.71 -11.05
C LYS A 100 1.16 12.18 -9.73
N PHE A 101 2.43 11.87 -9.51
CA PHE A 101 3.21 12.36 -8.37
C PHE A 101 3.73 13.76 -8.68
N ASP A 102 2.79 14.66 -8.86
CA ASP A 102 3.00 16.07 -9.17
C ASP A 102 2.21 16.90 -8.16
N LEU A 103 2.90 17.78 -7.42
CA LEU A 103 2.25 18.67 -6.45
C LEU A 103 1.26 19.64 -7.11
N GLU A 104 1.35 19.81 -8.43
CA GLU A 104 0.40 20.60 -9.20
C GLU A 104 -0.92 19.86 -9.49
N ASP A 105 -1.03 18.54 -9.23
CA ASP A 105 -2.30 17.81 -9.31
C ASP A 105 -3.31 18.34 -8.28
N ILE A 106 -4.56 18.47 -8.70
CA ILE A 106 -5.64 19.07 -7.90
C ILE A 106 -5.87 18.34 -6.55
N ARG A 107 -5.48 17.06 -6.45
CA ARG A 107 -5.61 16.27 -5.21
C ARG A 107 -4.65 16.73 -4.11
N PHE A 108 -3.49 17.27 -4.50
CA PHE A 108 -2.44 17.70 -3.57
C PHE A 108 -2.47 19.20 -3.32
N LYS A 109 -3.02 19.98 -4.26
CA LYS A 109 -3.26 21.41 -4.11
C LYS A 109 -4.24 21.76 -3.01
N ASP A 110 -4.16 22.99 -2.53
CA ASP A 110 -5.18 23.52 -1.63
C ASP A 110 -6.56 23.53 -2.31
N PRO A 111 -7.61 23.08 -1.60
CA PRO A 111 -8.96 22.98 -2.17
C PRO A 111 -9.49 24.35 -2.60
N ILE A 112 -9.81 24.48 -3.89
CA ILE A 112 -10.31 25.72 -4.48
C ILE A 112 -11.59 26.17 -3.78
N GLY A 113 -11.64 27.43 -3.35
CA GLY A 113 -12.81 28.01 -2.67
C GLY A 113 -12.89 27.71 -1.17
N PHE A 114 -11.84 27.14 -0.58
CA PHE A 114 -11.73 26.93 0.86
C PHE A 114 -10.54 27.69 1.45
N LYS A 115 -10.64 28.02 2.74
CA LYS A 115 -9.54 28.54 3.54
C LYS A 115 -9.12 27.53 4.60
N LYS A 116 -7.81 27.42 4.80
CA LYS A 116 -7.23 26.63 5.89
C LYS A 116 -7.67 27.23 7.22
N SER A 117 -8.28 26.40 8.08
CA SER A 117 -8.77 26.83 9.39
C SER A 117 -7.81 26.41 10.51
N LYS A 118 -7.59 25.11 10.69
CA LYS A 118 -6.75 24.55 11.76
C LYS A 118 -6.31 23.13 11.46
N ILE A 119 -5.39 22.59 12.26
CA ILE A 119 -5.05 21.17 12.28
C ILE A 119 -5.74 20.54 13.50
N GLU A 120 -6.41 19.40 13.32
CA GLU A 120 -7.06 18.66 14.41
C GLU A 120 -7.10 17.16 14.17
N LYS A 121 -7.25 16.37 15.24
CA LYS A 121 -7.41 14.92 15.14
C LYS A 121 -8.87 14.56 14.86
N VAL A 122 -9.11 13.86 13.76
CA VAL A 122 -10.43 13.37 13.36
C VAL A 122 -10.50 11.86 13.60
N LYS A 123 -11.45 11.43 14.43
CA LYS A 123 -11.71 10.03 14.70
C LYS A 123 -12.87 9.54 13.83
N THR A 124 -12.64 8.47 13.07
CA THR A 124 -13.65 7.80 12.24
C THR A 124 -13.69 6.30 12.58
N LYS A 125 -14.51 5.53 11.86
CA LYS A 125 -14.48 4.05 11.95
C LYS A 125 -13.16 3.47 11.47
N ALA A 126 -12.52 4.12 10.50
CA ALA A 126 -11.25 3.67 9.93
C ALA A 126 -10.05 3.89 10.87
N GLY A 127 -10.11 4.86 11.78
CA GLY A 127 -9.00 5.17 12.69
C GLY A 127 -9.04 6.59 13.22
N THR A 128 -7.87 7.11 13.61
CA THR A 128 -7.72 8.52 14.00
C THR A 128 -6.64 9.14 13.13
N PHE A 129 -6.99 10.22 12.45
CA PHE A 129 -6.14 10.92 11.51
C PHE A 129 -5.85 12.32 12.03
N GLU A 130 -4.62 12.80 11.90
CA GLU A 130 -4.35 14.22 12.00
C GLU A 130 -4.72 14.88 10.67
N CYS A 131 -5.59 15.88 10.71
CA CYS A 131 -6.17 16.48 9.52
C CYS A 131 -6.03 18.00 9.52
N VAL A 132 -5.82 18.57 8.34
CA VAL A 132 -6.07 19.99 8.08
C VAL A 132 -7.55 20.18 7.80
N LEU A 133 -8.22 21.01 8.60
CA LEU A 133 -9.58 21.47 8.35
C LEU A 133 -9.56 22.67 7.40
N TRP A 134 -10.29 22.54 6.31
CA TRP A 134 -10.59 23.57 5.32
C TRP A 134 -12.06 23.93 5.39
N VAL A 135 -12.38 25.23 5.35
CA VAL A 135 -13.77 25.72 5.41
C VAL A 135 -14.03 26.63 4.21
N SER A 136 -15.14 26.43 3.52
CA SER A 136 -15.54 27.32 2.41
C SER A 136 -16.00 28.68 2.95
N ASP A 137 -15.67 29.75 2.23
CA ASP A 137 -16.18 31.08 2.57
C ASP A 137 -17.68 31.20 2.22
N GLN A 138 -18.46 31.72 3.17
CA GLN A 138 -19.81 32.31 3.05
C GLN A 138 -20.63 31.89 1.82
N ARG A 139 -21.18 30.67 1.86
CA ARG A 139 -22.29 30.30 0.96
C ARG A 139 -23.63 30.51 1.68
N ASP A 140 -24.63 30.97 0.94
CA ASP A 140 -25.99 31.21 1.45
C ASP A 140 -26.68 29.93 1.97
N ASP A 141 -26.14 28.76 1.61
CA ASP A 141 -26.65 27.43 1.95
C ASP A 141 -25.79 26.69 3.01
N GLY A 142 -24.86 27.40 3.66
CA GLY A 142 -24.00 26.89 4.72
C GLY A 142 -22.56 26.62 4.29
N ASN A 143 -21.63 26.67 5.25
CA ASN A 143 -20.20 26.47 4.96
C ASN A 143 -19.90 24.97 4.77
N ALA A 144 -19.30 24.62 3.63
CA ALA A 144 -18.70 23.31 3.43
C ALA A 144 -17.42 23.17 4.26
N GLN A 145 -17.20 21.99 4.80
CA GLN A 145 -16.03 21.64 5.61
C GLN A 145 -15.34 20.41 5.03
N LEU A 146 -14.02 20.44 4.96
CA LEU A 146 -13.19 19.37 4.39
C LEU A 146 -12.02 19.09 5.33
N TRP A 147 -11.89 17.84 5.77
CA TRP A 147 -10.77 17.38 6.59
C TRP A 147 -9.87 16.49 5.74
N ARG A 148 -8.71 17.03 5.36
CA ARG A 148 -7.69 16.30 4.59
C ARG A 148 -6.59 15.80 5.52
N SER A 149 -6.18 14.54 5.41
CA SER A 149 -5.11 13.97 6.24
C SER A 149 -3.79 14.73 6.01
N VAL A 150 -3.05 14.93 7.10
CA VAL A 150 -1.66 15.38 7.06
C VAL A 150 -0.77 14.21 6.62
N ASP A 151 -0.86 13.08 7.30
CA ASP A 151 0.00 11.92 7.04
C ASP A 151 -0.19 11.28 5.66
N PHE A 152 -1.39 11.42 5.08
CA PHE A 152 -1.74 10.90 3.76
C PHE A 152 -2.33 12.00 2.87
N PRO A 153 -1.50 12.89 2.30
CA PRO A 153 -2.02 13.93 1.42
C PRO A 153 -2.74 13.31 0.21
N GLY A 154 -3.84 13.95 -0.21
CA GLY A 154 -4.83 13.38 -1.13
C GLY A 154 -5.97 12.62 -0.44
N LEU A 155 -5.82 12.17 0.82
CA LEU A 155 -6.89 11.51 1.55
C LEU A 155 -7.86 12.52 2.17
N VAL A 156 -9.09 12.57 1.66
CA VAL A 156 -10.20 13.25 2.33
C VAL A 156 -10.79 12.32 3.38
N VAL A 157 -10.48 12.58 4.65
CA VAL A 157 -10.95 11.79 5.80
C VAL A 157 -12.43 12.04 6.06
N LYS A 158 -12.85 13.30 5.91
CA LYS A 158 -14.24 13.72 6.08
C LYS A 158 -14.54 14.94 5.21
N GLN A 159 -15.76 15.01 4.70
CA GLN A 159 -16.32 16.19 4.05
C GLN A 159 -17.76 16.36 4.52
N SER A 160 -18.18 17.59 4.80
CA SER A 160 -19.56 17.93 5.12
C SER A 160 -19.97 19.16 4.32
N ASP A 161 -21.10 19.07 3.62
CA ASP A 161 -21.70 20.16 2.86
C ASP A 161 -23.23 20.03 2.88
N ARG A 162 -23.92 20.92 2.15
CA ARG A 162 -25.40 20.93 2.06
C ARG A 162 -26.00 19.63 1.49
N PHE A 163 -25.21 18.84 0.75
CA PHE A 163 -25.66 17.61 0.12
C PHE A 163 -25.45 16.39 1.02
N GLY A 164 -24.75 16.55 2.13
CA GLY A 164 -24.57 15.51 3.13
C GLY A 164 -23.14 15.43 3.66
N THR A 165 -22.77 14.23 4.09
CA THR A 165 -21.45 13.95 4.66
C THR A 165 -20.79 12.80 3.93
N ARG A 166 -19.48 12.91 3.67
CA ARG A 166 -18.62 11.81 3.26
C ARG A 166 -17.61 11.55 4.37
N GLU A 167 -17.43 10.31 4.78
CA GLU A 167 -16.48 9.96 5.84
C GLU A 167 -15.78 8.64 5.52
N ILE A 168 -14.49 8.59 5.76
CA ILE A 168 -13.72 7.35 5.64
C ILE A 168 -14.16 6.34 6.70
N VAL A 169 -14.58 5.16 6.26
CA VAL A 169 -15.09 4.08 7.13
C VAL A 169 -14.13 2.91 7.25
N GLU A 170 -13.26 2.71 6.26
CA GLU A 170 -12.21 1.70 6.27
C GLU A 170 -10.92 2.26 5.67
N PHE A 171 -9.77 1.85 6.20
CA PHE A 171 -8.45 2.22 5.71
C PHE A 171 -7.48 1.08 5.99
N THR A 172 -6.69 0.72 4.99
CA THR A 172 -5.65 -0.29 5.13
C THR A 172 -4.40 0.33 5.73
N TRP A 173 -4.28 0.17 7.04
CA TRP A 173 -3.11 0.59 7.82
C TRP A 173 -1.94 -0.38 7.64
N ILE A 174 -0.75 0.17 7.44
CA ILE A 174 0.49 -0.58 7.23
C ILE A 174 1.47 -0.26 8.38
N ASP A 175 2.31 -1.24 8.76
CA ASP A 175 3.33 -0.98 9.79
C ASP A 175 4.23 0.18 9.36
N GLY A 176 4.52 1.08 10.29
CA GLY A 176 5.17 2.37 10.02
C GLY A 176 4.22 3.54 9.69
N ASP A 177 2.94 3.30 9.38
CA ASP A 177 1.97 4.39 9.15
C ASP A 177 1.76 5.22 10.44
N PRO A 178 1.67 6.56 10.34
CA PRO A 178 1.29 7.40 11.47
C PRO A 178 -0.11 7.05 11.99
N GLY A 179 -0.19 6.50 13.20
CA GLY A 179 -1.46 6.04 13.78
C GLY A 179 -1.73 4.53 13.62
N TYR A 180 -0.83 3.78 12.99
CA TYR A 180 -0.85 2.32 13.02
C TYR A 180 -0.85 1.83 14.47
N LYS A 181 -1.88 1.04 14.81
CA LYS A 181 -1.93 0.32 16.08
C LYS A 181 -1.74 -1.15 15.77
N ALA A 182 -0.52 -1.65 16.03
CA ALA A 182 -0.23 -3.07 15.91
C ALA A 182 -1.31 -3.86 16.66
N LYS A 183 -2.04 -4.72 15.94
CA LYS A 183 -2.91 -5.70 16.59
C LYS A 183 -1.99 -6.54 17.49
N ALA A 184 -2.33 -6.66 18.77
CA ALA A 184 -1.54 -7.42 19.74
C ALA A 184 -1.49 -8.91 19.36
N LYS A 185 -0.66 -9.27 18.38
CA LYS A 185 -0.25 -10.64 18.10
C LYS A 185 0.92 -10.94 19.03
N LYS A 186 0.84 -12.06 19.76
CA LYS A 186 1.97 -12.64 20.51
C LYS A 186 3.19 -12.61 19.58
N LYS A 187 4.23 -11.87 19.98
CA LYS A 187 5.53 -11.88 19.31
C LYS A 187 5.97 -13.34 19.16
N LYS A 188 5.78 -13.93 17.98
CA LYS A 188 6.73 -14.91 17.50
C LYS A 188 8.00 -14.09 17.28
N LYS A 189 9.05 -14.50 17.98
CA LYS A 189 10.34 -13.84 18.02
C LYS A 189 10.91 -13.93 16.60
N HIS A 190 10.57 -12.97 15.73
CA HIS A 190 11.42 -12.67 14.58
C HIS A 190 12.74 -12.28 15.21
N ASN A 191 13.78 -13.06 14.94
CA ASN A 191 15.13 -12.58 15.18
C ASN A 191 15.26 -11.32 14.33
N LYS A 192 15.22 -10.19 15.03
CA LYS A 192 15.67 -8.91 14.56
C LYS A 192 17.16 -9.10 14.23
N SER A 193 17.46 -9.52 13.01
CA SER A 193 18.74 -9.23 12.40
C SER A 193 18.55 -7.88 11.73
N ASP A 194 19.07 -6.91 12.44
CA ASP A 194 19.69 -5.69 11.96
C ASP A 194 19.11 -5.03 10.70
N GLU A 195 18.57 -3.84 10.92
CA GLU A 195 18.64 -2.73 9.97
C GLU A 195 20.12 -2.50 9.62
N GLU A 196 20.68 -3.32 8.74
CA GLU A 196 21.91 -3.01 8.01
C GLU A 196 21.52 -2.48 6.63
N GLU A 197 21.65 -1.15 6.50
CA GLU A 197 21.75 -0.47 5.22
C GLU A 197 22.85 -1.15 4.38
N GLY A 198 22.47 -1.75 3.25
CA GLY A 198 23.39 -2.05 2.15
C GLY A 198 24.10 -3.41 2.13
N GLY A 199 23.62 -4.42 2.89
CA GLY A 199 24.07 -5.80 2.71
C GLY A 199 23.63 -6.38 1.36
N GLU A 200 24.53 -7.07 0.65
CA GLU A 200 24.19 -7.82 -0.56
C GLU A 200 23.17 -8.92 -0.20
N ILE A 201 21.99 -8.89 -0.82
CA ILE A 201 20.94 -9.90 -0.58
C ILE A 201 21.45 -11.23 -1.13
N ASP A 202 21.47 -12.27 -0.28
CA ASP A 202 21.85 -13.61 -0.72
C ASP A 202 20.85 -14.12 -1.78
N PRO A 203 21.29 -14.38 -3.03
CA PRO A 203 20.41 -14.88 -4.08
C PRO A 203 19.81 -16.24 -3.72
N LYS A 204 20.41 -17.00 -2.79
CA LYS A 204 19.93 -18.31 -2.37
C LYS A 204 18.89 -18.24 -1.25
N ARG A 205 18.59 -17.07 -0.69
CA ARG A 205 17.81 -16.93 0.55
C ARG A 205 16.48 -17.70 0.55
N LEU A 206 15.69 -17.66 -0.52
CA LEU A 206 14.43 -18.41 -0.60
C LEU A 206 14.61 -19.93 -0.53
N TYR A 207 15.72 -20.41 -1.09
CA TYR A 207 16.02 -21.83 -1.30
C TYR A 207 17.00 -22.41 -0.27
N GLY A 208 17.63 -21.55 0.53
CA GLY A 208 18.64 -21.91 1.53
C GLY A 208 18.05 -22.39 2.85
N ASP A 209 16.79 -22.07 3.12
CA ASP A 209 16.13 -22.40 4.39
C ASP A 209 15.24 -23.64 4.24
N LYS A 210 15.69 -24.75 4.84
CA LYS A 210 14.88 -25.98 4.93
C LYS A 210 13.60 -25.71 5.70
N GLY A 211 12.46 -26.00 5.08
CA GLY A 211 11.13 -25.72 5.62
C GLY A 211 10.48 -24.46 5.07
N ALA A 212 11.21 -23.62 4.32
CA ALA A 212 10.63 -22.50 3.60
C ALA A 212 9.51 -23.00 2.69
N LEU A 213 8.35 -22.35 2.79
CA LEU A 213 7.12 -22.78 2.15
C LEU A 213 6.36 -21.59 1.58
N TRP A 214 5.93 -21.71 0.33
CA TRP A 214 5.05 -20.74 -0.30
C TRP A 214 3.96 -21.40 -1.11
N ILE A 215 2.83 -20.70 -1.22
CA ILE A 215 1.67 -21.16 -1.99
C ILE A 215 1.28 -20.08 -2.99
N HIS A 216 1.20 -20.49 -4.25
CA HIS A 216 0.63 -19.68 -5.33
C HIS A 216 -0.77 -20.18 -5.65
N GLN A 217 -1.70 -19.23 -5.79
CA GLN A 217 -3.02 -19.49 -6.36
C GLN A 217 -3.14 -18.77 -7.70
N THR A 218 -3.45 -19.52 -8.75
CA THR A 218 -3.68 -19.02 -10.10
C THR A 218 -5.17 -19.07 -10.42
N VAL A 219 -5.73 -17.93 -10.80
CA VAL A 219 -7.08 -17.83 -11.37
C VAL A 219 -6.92 -17.58 -12.86
N ILE A 220 -7.57 -18.40 -13.68
CA ILE A 220 -7.58 -18.25 -15.14
C ILE A 220 -9.01 -18.04 -15.58
N GLU A 221 -9.26 -16.94 -16.28
CA GLU A 221 -10.53 -16.60 -16.90
C GLU A 221 -10.37 -16.66 -18.42
N LYS A 222 -11.22 -17.45 -19.09
CA LYS A 222 -11.17 -17.63 -20.55
C LYS A 222 -12.53 -17.48 -21.23
N GLY A 223 -12.50 -16.87 -22.42
CA GLY A 223 -13.61 -16.82 -23.38
C GLY A 223 -14.74 -15.87 -22.99
N GLU A 224 -15.67 -15.64 -23.93
CA GLU A 224 -16.79 -14.70 -23.78
C GLU A 224 -17.74 -15.04 -22.62
N ARG A 225 -17.78 -16.31 -22.20
CA ARG A 225 -18.61 -16.78 -21.08
C ARG A 225 -17.88 -16.73 -19.73
N HIS A 226 -16.67 -16.17 -19.68
CA HIS A 226 -15.84 -16.05 -18.48
C HIS A 226 -15.70 -17.39 -17.72
N PHE A 227 -15.27 -18.44 -18.41
CA PHE A 227 -14.97 -19.70 -17.73
C PHE A 227 -13.81 -19.48 -16.76
N LYS A 228 -14.04 -19.72 -15.47
CA LYS A 228 -13.03 -19.55 -14.42
C LYS A 228 -12.49 -20.91 -13.98
N SER A 229 -11.18 -21.08 -14.01
CA SER A 229 -10.47 -22.20 -13.41
C SER A 229 -9.50 -21.71 -12.35
N PHE A 230 -9.26 -22.55 -11.36
CA PHE A 230 -8.34 -22.27 -10.25
C PHE A 230 -7.29 -23.36 -10.20
N ASP A 231 -6.03 -22.97 -10.10
CA ASP A 231 -4.92 -23.84 -9.78
C ASP A 231 -4.26 -23.34 -8.50
N THR A 232 -3.80 -24.24 -7.65
CA THR A 232 -3.10 -23.88 -6.41
C THR A 232 -1.91 -24.80 -6.24
N THR A 233 -0.73 -24.21 -6.15
CA THR A 233 0.53 -24.93 -6.06
C THR A 233 1.28 -24.51 -4.80
N GLN A 234 1.64 -25.49 -3.99
CA GLN A 234 2.54 -25.33 -2.85
C GLN A 234 3.95 -25.74 -3.26
N TYR A 235 4.92 -24.98 -2.76
CA TYR A 235 6.35 -25.27 -2.85
C TYR A 235 6.89 -25.36 -1.42
N GLU A 236 7.73 -26.34 -1.15
CA GLU A 236 8.35 -26.52 0.16
C GLU A 236 9.80 -27.01 -0.01
N VAL A 237 10.75 -26.29 0.59
CA VAL A 237 12.16 -26.71 0.59
C VAL A 237 12.33 -27.86 1.57
N LYS A 238 12.53 -29.08 1.05
CA LYS A 238 12.65 -30.32 1.84
C LYS A 238 14.07 -30.58 2.31
N ASP A 239 15.05 -30.24 1.48
CA ASP A 239 16.44 -30.44 1.80
C ASP A 239 17.33 -29.38 1.15
N VAL A 240 18.42 -29.04 1.82
CA VAL A 240 19.37 -28.03 1.39
C VAL A 240 20.78 -28.56 1.64
N SER A 241 21.63 -28.40 0.65
CA SER A 241 23.07 -28.67 0.69
C SER A 241 23.83 -27.48 0.14
N ASP A 242 25.16 -27.52 0.19
CA ASP A 242 26.01 -26.43 -0.33
C ASP A 242 25.87 -26.25 -1.86
N GLU A 243 25.51 -27.32 -2.58
CA GLU A 243 25.47 -27.35 -4.05
C GLU A 243 24.05 -27.28 -4.64
N GLN A 244 23.02 -27.62 -3.86
CA GLN A 244 21.64 -27.69 -4.35
C GLN A 244 20.60 -27.71 -3.22
N CYS A 245 19.34 -27.45 -3.57
CA CYS A 245 18.18 -27.75 -2.73
C CYS A 245 17.16 -28.63 -3.45
N GLU A 246 16.34 -29.34 -2.67
CA GLU A 246 15.18 -30.09 -3.13
C GLU A 246 13.88 -29.37 -2.73
N VAL A 247 13.08 -29.00 -3.72
CA VAL A 247 11.79 -28.35 -3.54
C VAL A 247 10.67 -29.32 -3.92
N GLU A 248 9.84 -29.68 -2.95
CA GLU A 248 8.60 -30.43 -3.21
C GLU A 248 7.54 -29.48 -3.74
N VAL A 249 6.98 -29.80 -4.91
CA VAL A 249 5.90 -29.09 -5.56
C VAL A 249 4.63 -29.93 -5.45
N THR A 250 3.64 -29.43 -4.73
CA THR A 250 2.39 -30.13 -4.47
C THR A 250 1.21 -29.34 -5.03
N LYS A 251 0.34 -30.00 -5.80
CA LYS A 251 -0.96 -29.42 -6.19
C LYS A 251 -1.95 -29.48 -5.04
N LEU A 252 -2.63 -28.36 -4.81
CA LEU A 252 -3.67 -28.21 -3.80
C LEU A 252 -5.01 -27.95 -4.47
N THR A 253 -6.07 -28.43 -3.82
CA THR A 253 -7.44 -27.99 -4.08
C THR A 253 -7.63 -26.52 -3.70
N GLN A 254 -8.75 -25.92 -4.13
CA GLN A 254 -9.12 -24.55 -3.74
C GLN A 254 -9.24 -24.34 -2.21
N LEU A 255 -9.42 -25.42 -1.45
CA LEU A 255 -9.48 -25.42 0.02
C LEU A 255 -8.10 -25.60 0.67
N LEU A 256 -7.01 -25.49 -0.10
CA LEU A 256 -5.63 -25.68 0.34
C LEU A 256 -5.36 -27.09 0.90
N GLN A 257 -6.08 -28.10 0.41
CA GLN A 257 -5.83 -29.50 0.75
C GLN A 257 -5.08 -30.18 -0.39
N LYS A 258 -4.14 -31.08 -0.07
CA LYS A 258 -3.41 -31.86 -1.07
C LYS A 258 -4.40 -32.55 -2.02
N ASP A 259 -4.20 -32.33 -3.31
CA ASP A 259 -4.97 -33.03 -4.32
C ASP A 259 -4.55 -34.50 -4.32
N ARG A 260 -5.52 -35.42 -4.18
CA ARG A 260 -5.25 -36.85 -4.08
C ARG A 260 -4.96 -37.47 -5.45
N ASP A 261 -5.34 -36.79 -6.51
CA ASP A 261 -5.17 -37.27 -7.88
C ASP A 261 -3.80 -36.87 -8.46
N PHE A 262 -2.98 -36.11 -7.70
CA PHE A 262 -1.66 -35.65 -8.10
C PHE A 262 -0.58 -36.05 -7.09
N GLU A 263 0.41 -36.78 -7.56
CA GLU A 263 1.62 -37.05 -6.78
C GLU A 263 2.50 -35.80 -6.73
N PRO A 264 3.07 -35.45 -5.56
CA PRO A 264 4.04 -34.37 -5.45
C PRO A 264 5.25 -34.58 -6.36
N GLU A 265 5.74 -33.50 -6.97
CA GLU A 265 6.94 -33.50 -7.81
C GLU A 265 8.11 -32.94 -6.99
N THR A 266 9.26 -33.61 -6.99
CA THR A 266 10.50 -33.04 -6.41
C THR A 266 11.31 -32.37 -7.50
N ARG A 267 11.63 -31.09 -7.30
CA ARG A 267 12.54 -30.31 -8.15
C ARG A 267 13.87 -30.09 -7.47
N VAL A 268 14.94 -30.44 -8.15
CA VAL A 268 16.32 -30.17 -7.70
C VAL A 268 16.78 -28.86 -8.32
N ILE A 269 17.08 -27.88 -7.48
CA ILE A 269 17.61 -26.57 -7.89
C ILE A 269 19.09 -26.54 -7.52
N LYS A 270 19.95 -26.44 -8.54
CA LYS A 270 21.41 -26.38 -8.36
C LYS A 270 21.86 -24.95 -8.13
N PHE A 271 22.84 -24.80 -7.24
CA PHE A 271 23.48 -23.55 -6.92
C PHE A 271 24.74 -23.33 -7.76
N ASP A 272 24.62 -23.51 -9.07
CA ASP A 272 25.65 -23.28 -10.07
C ASP A 272 25.29 -22.07 -10.97
N ASP A 273 25.98 -21.88 -12.09
CA ASP A 273 25.74 -20.77 -13.01
C ASP A 273 24.32 -20.74 -13.60
N SER A 274 23.58 -21.84 -13.55
CA SER A 274 22.17 -21.92 -13.97
C SER A 274 21.19 -21.44 -12.90
N PHE A 275 21.65 -21.21 -11.67
CA PHE A 275 20.79 -20.84 -10.54
C PHE A 275 19.97 -19.57 -10.81
N LYS A 276 20.56 -18.62 -11.53
CA LYS A 276 19.91 -17.36 -11.96
C LYS A 276 18.56 -17.57 -12.66
N ASP A 277 18.36 -18.70 -13.33
CA ASP A 277 17.12 -19.02 -14.05
C ASP A 277 15.93 -19.26 -13.09
N ASN A 278 16.20 -19.43 -11.79
CA ASN A 278 15.21 -19.59 -10.74
C ASN A 278 14.90 -18.28 -10.00
N LEU A 279 15.69 -17.23 -10.21
CA LEU A 279 15.58 -15.97 -9.45
C LEU A 279 14.58 -15.01 -10.07
N GLU A 280 14.48 -15.04 -11.41
CA GLU A 280 13.79 -14.05 -12.21
C GLU A 280 13.06 -14.73 -13.38
N PRO A 281 12.06 -14.06 -14.00
CA PRO A 281 11.38 -14.63 -15.14
C PRO A 281 12.36 -14.78 -16.32
N LYS A 282 12.25 -15.89 -17.07
CA LYS A 282 13.16 -16.33 -18.16
C LYS A 282 13.58 -15.24 -19.15
N GLU A 283 14.71 -15.50 -19.83
CA GLU A 283 15.27 -14.73 -20.96
C GLU A 283 14.17 -14.30 -21.96
N ARG A 284 13.72 -13.05 -21.85
CA ARG A 284 12.70 -12.28 -22.63
C ARG A 284 11.88 -11.34 -21.75
N SER A 285 12.06 -11.42 -20.43
CA SER A 285 11.59 -10.41 -19.49
C SER A 285 12.42 -9.12 -19.59
N ARG A 286 11.78 -7.98 -19.36
CA ARG A 286 12.41 -6.67 -19.21
C ARG A 286 12.02 -6.12 -17.85
N GLU A 287 13.01 -5.82 -17.01
CA GLU A 287 12.77 -5.04 -15.78
C GLU A 287 12.15 -3.69 -16.15
N GLU A 288 11.03 -3.37 -15.51
CA GLU A 288 10.25 -2.17 -15.83
C GLU A 288 10.35 -1.13 -14.70
N ARG A 289 10.21 -1.58 -13.45
CA ARG A 289 10.15 -0.71 -12.27
C ARG A 289 10.30 -1.49 -10.97
N THR A 290 10.38 -0.77 -9.87
CA THR A 290 10.26 -1.32 -8.52
C THR A 290 9.06 -0.71 -7.81
N GLU A 291 8.34 -1.50 -7.02
CA GLU A 291 7.20 -1.00 -6.25
C GLU A 291 7.05 -1.73 -4.91
N LYS A 292 6.47 -1.04 -3.92
CA LYS A 292 6.01 -1.67 -2.68
C LYS A 292 4.59 -2.18 -2.88
N ARG A 293 4.37 -3.46 -2.55
CA ARG A 293 3.08 -4.13 -2.74
C ARG A 293 2.62 -4.80 -1.45
N LEU A 294 1.42 -4.42 -1.04
CA LEU A 294 0.63 -5.13 -0.04
C LEU A 294 -0.06 -6.33 -0.68
N THR A 295 0.10 -7.48 -0.04
CA THR A 295 -0.66 -8.69 -0.32
C THR A 295 -1.35 -9.17 0.96
N ASP A 296 -2.17 -10.21 0.83
CA ASP A 296 -2.77 -10.88 1.99
C ASP A 296 -1.73 -11.55 2.91
N VAL A 297 -0.52 -11.79 2.39
CA VAL A 297 0.58 -12.46 3.09
C VAL A 297 1.50 -11.47 3.79
N GLY A 298 1.66 -10.26 3.25
CA GLY A 298 2.55 -9.26 3.82
C GLY A 298 2.86 -8.09 2.88
N MET A 299 3.82 -7.27 3.30
CA MET A 299 4.39 -6.20 2.47
C MET A 299 5.64 -6.71 1.79
N PHE A 300 5.76 -6.47 0.49
CA PHE A 300 6.92 -6.84 -0.29
C PHE A 300 7.40 -5.64 -1.08
N GLU A 301 8.72 -5.41 -1.10
CA GLU A 301 9.34 -4.60 -2.14
C GLU A 301 9.63 -5.51 -3.33
N CYS A 302 9.08 -5.17 -4.49
CA CYS A 302 9.12 -6.00 -5.67
C CYS A 302 9.87 -5.33 -6.81
N THR A 303 10.60 -6.13 -7.59
CA THR A 303 10.98 -5.79 -8.96
C THR A 303 9.90 -6.30 -9.91
N VAL A 304 9.46 -5.45 -10.84
CA VAL A 304 8.41 -5.77 -11.81
C VAL A 304 9.04 -6.00 -13.17
N TYR A 305 8.72 -7.14 -13.75
CA TYR A 305 9.18 -7.54 -15.08
C TYR A 305 8.01 -7.59 -16.05
N ALA A 306 8.13 -6.90 -17.18
CA ALA A 306 7.26 -7.09 -18.32
C ALA A 306 7.80 -8.24 -19.18
N PHE A 307 6.92 -9.12 -19.66
CA PHE A 307 7.30 -10.23 -20.53
C PHE A 307 6.20 -10.53 -21.54
N LYS A 308 6.54 -11.36 -22.54
CA LYS A 308 5.54 -12.00 -23.40
C LYS A 308 5.56 -13.50 -23.15
N ASP A 309 4.38 -14.09 -23.03
CA ASP A 309 4.28 -15.54 -22.92
C ASP A 309 4.50 -16.23 -24.28
N ASP A 310 4.40 -17.56 -24.30
CA ASP A 310 4.63 -18.36 -25.51
C ASP A 310 3.61 -18.09 -26.62
N GLU A 311 2.44 -17.54 -26.27
CA GLU A 311 1.39 -17.11 -27.21
C GLU A 311 1.54 -15.63 -27.61
N GLY A 312 2.56 -14.93 -27.12
CA GLY A 312 2.83 -13.53 -27.39
C GLY A 312 1.97 -12.55 -26.59
N ARG A 313 1.22 -13.02 -25.60
CA ARG A 313 0.40 -12.19 -24.69
C ARG A 313 1.29 -11.43 -23.74
N GLU A 314 0.90 -10.20 -23.44
CA GLU A 314 1.65 -9.37 -22.50
C GLU A 314 1.38 -9.81 -21.06
N GLY A 315 2.46 -9.93 -20.29
CA GLY A 315 2.40 -10.28 -18.89
C GLY A 315 3.33 -9.43 -18.05
N HIS A 316 2.99 -9.33 -16.78
CA HIS A 316 3.82 -8.71 -15.75
C HIS A 316 4.02 -9.70 -14.60
N ALA A 317 5.21 -9.72 -14.03
CA ALA A 317 5.54 -10.54 -12.86
C ALA A 317 6.28 -9.71 -11.82
N TRP A 318 5.88 -9.85 -10.57
CA TRP A 318 6.41 -9.15 -9.41
C TRP A 318 7.22 -10.14 -8.59
N TYR A 319 8.53 -9.92 -8.49
CA TYR A 319 9.42 -10.76 -7.70
C TYR A 319 9.90 -9.98 -6.48
N ALA A 320 9.87 -10.61 -5.30
CA ALA A 320 10.29 -9.97 -4.08
C ALA A 320 11.81 -9.74 -4.08
N LYS A 321 12.26 -8.52 -3.76
CA LYS A 321 13.68 -8.19 -3.68
C LYS A 321 14.38 -8.94 -2.54
N GLU A 322 13.73 -9.03 -1.38
CA GLU A 322 14.30 -9.68 -0.18
C GLU A 322 14.36 -11.21 -0.30
N TRP A 323 13.56 -11.81 -1.18
CA TRP A 323 13.54 -13.26 -1.43
C TRP A 323 13.67 -13.54 -2.94
N PRO A 324 14.88 -13.50 -3.49
CA PRO A 324 15.11 -13.79 -4.90
C PRO A 324 14.49 -15.14 -5.32
N GLY A 325 13.76 -15.14 -6.44
CA GLY A 325 12.96 -16.28 -6.90
C GLY A 325 11.51 -16.33 -6.40
N LEU A 326 11.14 -15.54 -5.38
CA LEU A 326 9.77 -15.51 -4.86
C LEU A 326 8.89 -14.60 -5.71
N MET A 327 8.00 -15.20 -6.49
CA MET A 327 7.00 -14.48 -7.27
C MET A 327 5.81 -14.09 -6.39
N VAL A 328 5.67 -12.80 -6.11
CA VAL A 328 4.57 -12.24 -5.31
C VAL A 328 3.25 -12.20 -6.09
N ARG A 329 3.35 -11.87 -7.38
CA ARG A 329 2.21 -11.76 -8.30
C ARG A 329 2.66 -12.01 -9.72
N ARG A 330 1.76 -12.54 -10.55
CA ARG A 330 1.90 -12.57 -12.02
C ARG A 330 0.56 -12.35 -12.66
N VAL A 331 0.54 -11.55 -13.73
CA VAL A 331 -0.66 -11.24 -14.49
C VAL A 331 -0.34 -11.42 -15.97
N ILE A 332 -1.13 -12.19 -16.70
CA ILE A 332 -1.12 -12.25 -18.16
C ILE A 332 -2.48 -11.79 -18.66
N LYS A 333 -2.49 -10.87 -19.64
CA LYS A 333 -3.72 -10.38 -20.25
C LYS A 333 -3.74 -10.63 -21.75
N GLY A 334 -4.91 -11.03 -22.25
CA GLY A 334 -5.25 -11.13 -23.66
C GLY A 334 -6.72 -10.75 -23.87
N GLU A 335 -7.16 -10.66 -25.13
CA GLU A 335 -8.49 -10.13 -25.50
C GLU A 335 -9.66 -10.82 -24.79
N LEU A 336 -9.56 -12.13 -24.53
CA LEU A 336 -10.54 -12.94 -23.80
C LEU A 336 -9.85 -13.89 -22.81
N TYR A 337 -8.71 -13.45 -22.27
CA TYR A 337 -7.86 -14.26 -21.41
C TYR A 337 -7.31 -13.39 -20.29
N GLU A 338 -7.52 -13.80 -19.05
CA GLU A 338 -6.78 -13.25 -17.93
C GLU A 338 -6.30 -14.38 -17.05
N GLU A 339 -5.00 -14.39 -16.74
CA GLU A 339 -4.40 -15.28 -15.76
C GLU A 339 -3.76 -14.43 -14.68
N VAL A 340 -4.19 -14.64 -13.44
CA VAL A 340 -3.63 -13.97 -12.27
C VAL A 340 -3.12 -15.02 -11.29
N THR A 341 -1.83 -15.03 -11.05
CA THR A 341 -1.22 -15.79 -9.97
C THR A 341 -0.86 -14.86 -8.83
N ASN A 342 -1.27 -15.20 -7.60
CA ASN A 342 -0.91 -14.46 -6.39
C ASN A 342 -0.25 -15.39 -5.37
N LEU A 343 0.69 -14.83 -4.61
CA LEU A 343 1.18 -15.42 -3.38
C LEU A 343 0.09 -15.33 -2.30
N VAL A 344 -0.35 -16.49 -1.80
CA VAL A 344 -1.42 -16.59 -0.78
C VAL A 344 -0.93 -17.12 0.56
N LYS A 345 0.28 -17.66 0.61
CA LYS A 345 0.96 -18.05 1.84
C LYS A 345 2.47 -18.00 1.65
N PHE A 346 3.20 -17.53 2.66
CA PHE A 346 4.65 -17.60 2.75
C PHE A 346 5.07 -17.83 4.20
N GLU A 347 5.94 -18.81 4.41
CA GLU A 347 6.53 -19.16 5.69
C GLU A 347 8.03 -19.37 5.47
N GLU A 348 8.86 -18.67 6.25
CA GLU A 348 10.31 -18.89 6.34
C GLU A 348 10.65 -20.06 7.25
#